data_AF-A0A8X6HCG7-F1
#
_entry.id   AF-A0A8X6HCG7-F1
#
_cell.length_a   1.000
_cell.length_b   1.000
_cell.length_c   1.000
_cell.angle_alpha   90.00
_cell.angle_beta   90.00
_cell.angle_gamma   90.00
#
_symmetry.space_group_name_H-M   'P 1'
#
loop_
_entity.id
_entity.type
_entity.pdbx_description
1 polymer ?
#
loop_
_entity_poly.entity_id
_entity_poly.type
_entity_poly.pdbx_seq_one_letter_code
_entity_poly.pdbx_strand_id
1 'polypeptide(L)'
;MLPSQLFGKMRAVAGTDVSEKALRTLWLDKMPDSVKGIVIASEEHLDKIAAMADKIVEMTPKTVDVAAVQKDPVGVDQLLGEIATLEVQIASF
;
A
#
# COMPACT_ATOMS: atom_id res chain seq x y z
N MET A 1 -4.13 11.15 0.91
CA MET A 1 -5.57 11.38 1.16
C MET A 1 -5.93 10.57 2.39
N LEU A 2 -6.59 11.18 3.37
CA LEU A 2 -7.06 10.49 4.58
C LEU A 2 -8.33 9.68 4.24
N PRO A 3 -8.47 8.44 4.77
CA PRO A 3 -9.68 7.65 4.63
C PRO A 3 -10.98 8.41 4.92
N SER A 4 -11.00 9.30 5.91
CA SER A 4 -12.15 10.17 6.22
C SER A 4 -12.48 11.17 5.12
N GLN A 5 -11.46 11.76 4.50
CA GLN A 5 -11.64 12.71 3.40
C GLN A 5 -12.16 12.01 2.15
N LEU A 6 -11.68 10.79 1.87
CA LEU A 6 -12.19 9.98 0.78
C LEU A 6 -13.67 9.66 1.01
N PHE A 7 -14.02 9.24 2.22
CA PHE A 7 -15.40 8.94 2.59
C PHE A 7 -16.32 10.16 2.45
N GLY A 8 -15.90 11.31 2.99
CA GLY A 8 -16.67 12.57 2.88
C GLY A 8 -16.88 13.00 1.43
N LYS A 9 -15.86 12.84 0.57
CA LYS A 9 -16.00 13.09 -0.87
C LYS A 9 -16.94 12.11 -1.54
N MET A 10 -16.83 10.82 -1.23
CA MET A 10 -17.74 9.80 -1.78
C MET A 10 -19.18 10.08 -1.37
N ARG A 11 -19.42 10.46 -0.12
CA ARG A 11 -20.74 10.88 0.38
C ARG A 11 -21.26 12.14 -0.33
N ALA A 12 -20.40 13.14 -0.51
CA ALA A 12 -20.76 14.37 -1.20
C ALA A 12 -21.10 14.15 -2.68
N VAL A 13 -20.39 13.24 -3.36
CA VAL A 13 -20.63 12.88 -4.76
C VAL A 13 -21.84 11.96 -4.90
N ALA A 14 -22.03 11.02 -3.97
CA ALA A 14 -23.10 10.04 -4.00
C ALA A 14 -24.47 10.60 -3.55
N GLY A 15 -24.48 11.71 -2.79
CA GLY A 15 -25.70 12.35 -2.32
C GLY A 15 -26.58 11.40 -1.49
N THR A 16 -27.88 11.36 -1.79
CA THR A 16 -28.87 10.45 -1.17
C THR A 16 -29.17 9.21 -2.02
N ASP A 17 -28.61 9.13 -3.23
CA ASP A 17 -28.94 8.07 -4.19
C ASP A 17 -28.25 6.73 -3.86
N VAL A 18 -27.19 6.78 -3.06
CA VAL A 18 -26.42 5.60 -2.65
C VAL A 18 -26.64 5.30 -1.18
N SER A 19 -27.10 4.09 -0.88
CA SER A 19 -27.23 3.61 0.50
C SER A 19 -25.88 3.61 1.23
N GLU A 20 -25.88 3.91 2.53
CA GLU A 20 -24.67 3.87 3.37
C GLU A 20 -23.94 2.53 3.27
N LYS A 21 -24.68 1.42 3.11
CA LYS A 21 -24.10 0.09 2.94
C LYS A 21 -23.32 -0.04 1.63
N ALA A 22 -23.86 0.46 0.52
CA ALA A 22 -23.16 0.47 -0.76
C ALA A 22 -21.96 1.43 -0.74
N LEU A 23 -22.10 2.59 -0.10
CA LEU A 23 -21.02 3.55 0.09
C LEU A 23 -19.89 2.93 0.94
N ARG A 24 -20.23 2.18 1.99
CA ARG A 24 -19.28 1.42 2.82
C ARG A 24 -18.52 0.39 2.00
N THR A 25 -19.21 -0.41 1.20
CA THR A 25 -18.56 -1.43 0.36
C THR A 25 -17.61 -0.78 -0.65
N LEU A 26 -18.03 0.30 -1.30
CA LEU A 26 -17.19 1.02 -2.26
C LEU A 26 -15.98 1.70 -1.59
N TRP A 27 -16.17 2.24 -0.39
CA TRP A 27 -15.10 2.86 0.39
C TRP A 27 -14.09 1.83 0.90
N LEU A 28 -14.57 0.66 1.34
CA LEU A 28 -13.74 -0.49 1.69
C LEU A 28 -12.95 -1.01 0.49
N ASP A 29 -13.56 -1.10 -0.69
CA ASP A 29 -12.88 -1.52 -1.93
C ASP A 29 -11.70 -0.62 -2.30
N LYS A 30 -11.78 0.68 -1.96
CA LYS A 30 -10.73 1.68 -2.22
C LYS A 30 -9.65 1.74 -1.13
N MET A 31 -9.80 1.03 -0.01
CA MET A 31 -8.82 1.05 1.08
C MET A 31 -7.77 -0.08 0.94
N PRO A 32 -6.59 0.07 1.57
CA PRO A 32 -5.63 -1.03 1.72
C PRO A 32 -6.17 -2.09 2.68
N ASP A 33 -5.81 -3.36 2.48
CA ASP A 33 -6.32 -4.48 3.30
C ASP A 33 -6.00 -4.33 4.80
N SER A 34 -4.92 -3.61 5.13
CA SER A 34 -4.54 -3.25 6.51
C SER A 34 -5.62 -2.44 7.25
N VAL A 35 -6.37 -1.60 6.52
CA VAL A 35 -7.47 -0.81 7.07
C VAL A 35 -8.80 -1.57 6.98
N LYS A 36 -9.01 -2.34 5.91
CA LYS A 36 -10.27 -3.09 5.68
C LYS A 36 -10.57 -4.06 6.82
N GLY A 37 -9.58 -4.82 7.30
CA GLY A 37 -9.80 -5.84 8.33
C GLY A 37 -10.37 -5.26 9.64
N ILE A 38 -9.86 -4.11 10.07
CA ILE A 38 -10.29 -3.45 11.31
C ILE A 38 -11.65 -2.76 11.11
N VAL A 39 -11.87 -2.17 9.94
CA VAL A 39 -13.17 -1.58 9.57
C VAL A 39 -14.27 -2.65 9.47
N ILE A 40 -13.98 -3.83 8.94
CA ILE A 40 -14.94 -4.95 8.85
C ILE A 40 -15.28 -5.47 10.25
N ALA A 41 -14.29 -5.55 11.15
CA ALA A 41 -14.50 -5.96 12.54
C ALA A 41 -15.31 -4.94 13.36
N SER A 42 -15.45 -3.70 12.89
CA SER A 42 -16.15 -2.62 13.59
C SER A 42 -17.57 -2.42 13.03
N GLU A 43 -18.61 -2.73 13.80
CA GLU A 43 -20.02 -2.48 13.42
C GLU A 43 -20.50 -1.04 13.72
N GLU A 44 -19.57 -0.10 13.93
CA GLU A 44 -19.93 1.29 14.25
C GLU A 44 -20.46 2.09 13.05
N HIS A 45 -20.98 3.28 13.34
CA HIS A 45 -21.38 4.27 12.34
C HIS A 45 -20.23 4.65 11.41
N LEU A 46 -20.58 4.89 10.16
CA LEU A 46 -19.64 5.08 9.05
C LEU A 46 -18.68 6.24 9.27
N ASP A 47 -19.15 7.33 9.89
CA ASP A 47 -18.33 8.49 10.22
C ASP A 47 -17.24 8.17 11.28
N LYS A 48 -17.56 7.32 12.28
CA LYS A 48 -16.59 6.90 13.30
C LYS A 48 -15.54 5.97 12.72
N ILE A 49 -15.97 5.05 11.87
CA ILE A 49 -15.09 4.12 11.18
C ILE A 49 -14.12 4.87 10.26
N ALA A 50 -14.58 5.94 9.60
CA ALA A 50 -13.72 6.78 8.78
C ALA A 50 -12.64 7.50 9.60
N ALA A 51 -12.98 7.99 10.80
CA ALA A 51 -12.01 8.57 11.73
C ALA A 51 -11.04 7.52 12.33
N MET A 52 -11.51 6.30 12.57
CA MET A 52 -10.64 5.18 13.01
C MET A 52 -9.68 4.76 11.90
N ALA A 53 -10.15 4.71 10.65
CA ALA A 53 -9.32 4.43 9.49
C ALA A 53 -8.18 5.45 9.33
N ASP A 54 -8.45 6.74 9.59
CA ASP A 54 -7.39 7.75 9.62
C ASP A 54 -6.30 7.44 10.65
N LYS A 55 -6.70 7.10 11.88
CA LYS A 55 -5.77 6.71 12.94
C LYS A 55 -5.00 5.45 12.60
N ILE A 56 -5.62 4.47 11.94
CA ILE A 56 -4.95 3.26 11.49
C ILE A 56 -3.91 3.61 10.42
N VAL A 57 -4.24 4.46 9.45
CA VAL A 57 -3.28 4.92 8.44
C VAL A 57 -2.12 5.72 9.05
N GLU A 58 -2.38 6.44 10.15
CA GLU A 58 -1.36 7.20 10.89
C GLU A 58 -0.48 6.31 11.79
N MET A 59 -1.09 5.32 12.46
CA MET A 59 -0.43 4.39 13.38
C MET A 59 0.22 3.21 12.68
N THR A 60 -0.25 2.83 11.50
CA THR A 60 0.45 1.88 10.65
C THR A 60 1.67 2.62 10.15
N PRO A 61 2.89 2.26 10.61
CA PRO A 61 4.09 2.83 10.01
C PRO A 61 3.95 2.58 8.51
N LYS A 62 4.35 3.55 7.68
CA LYS A 62 4.55 3.30 6.24
C LYS A 62 5.59 2.20 6.13
N THR A 63 5.19 0.95 6.30
CA THR A 63 5.86 -0.17 5.69
C THR A 63 5.66 0.13 4.23
N VAL A 64 6.67 0.80 3.68
CA VAL A 64 6.93 0.81 2.25
C VAL A 64 6.71 -0.64 1.85
N ASP A 65 5.59 -0.90 1.18
CA ASP A 65 5.45 -2.10 0.38
C ASP A 65 6.59 -1.96 -0.63
N VAL A 66 7.74 -2.53 -0.28
CA VAL A 66 8.80 -2.81 -1.22
C VAL A 66 8.17 -3.85 -2.13
N ALA A 67 7.43 -3.37 -3.12
CA ALA A 67 7.06 -4.17 -4.27
C ALA A 67 8.34 -4.86 -4.70
N ALA A 68 8.34 -6.19 -4.60
CA ALA A 68 9.42 -7.01 -5.07
C ALA A 68 9.62 -6.71 -6.57
N VAL A 69 10.53 -5.79 -6.89
CA VAL A 69 11.11 -5.74 -8.22
C VAL A 69 11.94 -7.00 -8.28
N GLN A 70 11.51 -7.86 -9.21
CA GLN A 70 12.12 -9.12 -9.54
C GLN A 70 13.64 -9.01 -9.39
N LYS A 71 14.18 -9.88 -8.54
CA LYS A 71 15.61 -10.12 -8.45
C LYS A 71 16.02 -10.70 -9.79
N ASP A 72 16.39 -9.86 -10.75
CA ASP A 72 17.19 -10.31 -11.88
C ASP A 72 18.58 -10.65 -11.35
N PRO A 73 18.98 -11.93 -11.29
CA PRO A 73 20.31 -12.31 -10.82
C PRO A 73 21.42 -11.91 -11.82
N VAL A 74 21.05 -11.42 -13.00
CA VAL A 74 21.96 -11.14 -14.12
C VAL A 74 23.06 -10.13 -13.78
N GLY A 75 22.81 -9.18 -12.87
CA GLY A 75 23.78 -8.13 -12.54
C GLY A 75 24.99 -8.62 -11.73
N VAL A 76 24.81 -9.55 -10.79
CA VAL A 76 25.89 -9.97 -9.88
C VAL A 76 26.83 -10.99 -10.52
N ASP A 77 26.30 -11.89 -11.35
CA ASP A 77 27.13 -12.85 -12.09
C ASP A 77 28.02 -12.16 -13.14
N GLN A 78 27.51 -11.11 -13.81
CA GLN A 78 28.30 -10.31 -14.75
C GLN A 78 29.42 -9.54 -14.02
N LEU A 79 29.11 -8.94 -12.86
CA LEU A 79 30.10 -8.25 -12.02
C LEU A 79 31.20 -9.19 -11.51
N LEU A 80 30.85 -10.41 -11.08
CA LEU A 80 31.83 -11.42 -10.67
C LEU A 80 32.75 -11.84 -11.82
N GLY A 81 32.22 -11.97 -13.03
CA GLY A 81 33.02 -12.28 -14.22
C GLY A 81 34.00 -11.17 -14.61
N GLU A 82 33.58 -9.91 -14.52
CA GLU A 82 34.45 -8.76 -14.77
C GLU A 82 35.58 -8.66 -13.74
N ILE A 83 35.29 -8.88 -12.44
CA ILE A 83 36.30 -8.90 -11.38
C ILE A 83 37.35 -9.98 -11.62
N ALA A 84 36.92 -11.21 -11.94
CA ALA A 84 37.85 -12.31 -12.21
C ALA A 84 38.76 -12.03 -13.41
N THR A 85 38.22 -11.37 -14.46
CA THR A 85 39.00 -11.02 -15.66
C THR A 85 40.07 -9.96 -15.36
N LEU A 86 39.74 -8.98 -14.51
CA LEU A 86 40.69 -7.94 -14.11
C LEU A 86 41.83 -8.49 -13.23
N GLU A 87 41.54 -9.44 -12.33
CA GLU A 87 42.58 -10.07 -11.50
C GLU A 87 43.61 -10.83 -12.35
N VAL A 88 43.17 -11.54 -13.39
CA VAL A 88 44.07 -12.24 -14.31
C VAL A 88 44.96 -11.26 -15.07
N GLN A 89 44.45 -10.09 -15.47
CA GLN A 89 45.26 -9.07 -16.15
C GLN A 89 46.31 -8.46 -15.22
N ILE A 90 45.97 -8.21 -13.96
CA ILE A 90 46.92 -7.70 -12.95
C ILE A 90 48.02 -8.75 -12.68
N ALA A 91 47.68 -10.04 -12.65
CA ALA A 91 48.66 -11.12 -12.44
C ALA A 91 49.54 -11.41 -13.67
N SER A 92 49.20 -10.85 -14.84
CA SER A 92 49.93 -11.04 -16.10
C SER A 92 50.91 -9.90 -16.44
N PHE A 93 51.02 -8.88 -15.58
CA PHE A 93 52.05 -7.83 -15.61
C PHE A 93 53.18 -8.15 -14.63
#